data_AF-A0A6A7LSJ8-F1
#
_entry.id   AF-A0A6A7LSJ8-F1
#
_cell.length_a   1.000
_cell.length_b   1.000
_cell.length_c   1.000
_cell.angle_alpha   90.00
_cell.angle_beta   90.00
_cell.angle_gamma   90.00
#
_symmetry.space_group_name_H-M   'P 1'
#
loop_
_entity.id
_entity.type
_entity.pdbx_description
1 polymer ?
#
loop_
_entity_poly.entity_id
_entity_poly.type
_entity_poly.pdbx_seq_one_letter_code
_entity_poly.pdbx_strand_id
1 'polypeptide(L)'
;MMTPCLEMEEGTLRHPLVGTPSSAMGGQLAMSERQVHECECPHCQQAGEHPDKARHHRMNLFLSRLDEQQRRWYVALEAERLGTEGDRRLAQITGLDERTIRRGREELLAELADRPTDRVRQAGAGRPPVEKKIH
;
A
#
# COMPACT_ATOMS: atom_id res chain seq x y z
N MET A 1 -27.15 -45.66 -32.94
CA MET A 1 -28.31 -45.96 -32.08
C MET A 1 -28.15 -45.06 -30.84
N MET A 2 -28.59 -43.79 -30.86
CA MET A 2 -29.98 -43.29 -30.67
C MET A 2 -30.57 -43.78 -29.34
N THR A 3 -30.39 -42.99 -28.25
CA THR A 3 -31.33 -42.01 -27.59
C THR A 3 -31.98 -42.68 -26.35
N PRO A 4 -32.55 -41.98 -25.34
CA PRO A 4 -32.70 -40.53 -25.13
C PRO A 4 -32.27 -40.02 -23.72
N CYS A 5 -31.90 -38.74 -23.56
CA CYS A 5 -32.77 -37.62 -23.14
C CYS A 5 -33.90 -37.97 -22.17
N LEU A 6 -33.73 -37.62 -20.90
CA LEU A 6 -34.84 -37.29 -19.98
C LEU A 6 -34.46 -36.01 -19.22
N GLU A 7 -35.15 -34.93 -19.60
CA GLU A 7 -35.24 -33.68 -18.85
C GLU A 7 -36.45 -33.75 -17.91
N MET A 8 -36.39 -32.89 -16.88
CA MET A 8 -37.48 -32.39 -16.03
C MET A 8 -38.01 -33.41 -15.00
N GLU A 9 -38.29 -33.07 -13.74
CA GLU A 9 -39.16 -31.98 -13.28
C GLU A 9 -38.82 -31.46 -11.87
N GLU A 10 -39.01 -30.15 -11.72
CA GLU A 10 -39.70 -29.41 -10.64
C GLU A 10 -39.51 -29.76 -9.15
N GLY A 11 -39.34 -28.71 -8.34
CA GLY A 11 -40.03 -28.68 -7.04
C GLY A 11 -39.24 -28.19 -5.83
N THR A 12 -39.59 -26.97 -5.44
CA THR A 12 -39.76 -26.56 -4.04
C THR A 12 -38.62 -25.77 -3.38
N LEU A 13 -38.86 -24.45 -3.39
CA LEU A 13 -38.50 -23.47 -2.38
C LEU A 13 -38.03 -24.05 -1.04
N ARG A 14 -36.81 -23.69 -0.63
CA ARG A 14 -36.46 -23.59 0.79
C ARG A 14 -35.91 -22.21 1.08
N HIS A 15 -36.70 -21.47 1.86
CA HIS A 15 -36.37 -20.18 2.47
C HIS A 15 -35.18 -20.31 3.44
N PRO A 16 -34.47 -19.20 3.70
CA PRO A 16 -33.21 -19.20 4.40
C PRO A 16 -33.41 -19.32 5.91
N LEU A 17 -32.63 -20.18 6.57
CA LEU A 17 -32.46 -20.13 8.01
C LEU A 17 -31.50 -18.99 8.34
N VAL A 18 -32.09 -17.89 8.82
CA VAL A 18 -31.42 -16.76 9.45
C VAL A 18 -30.80 -17.26 10.76
N GLY A 19 -29.48 -17.42 10.78
CA GLY A 19 -28.70 -17.60 12.00
C GLY A 19 -27.87 -16.35 12.24
N THR A 20 -28.28 -15.52 13.19
CA THR A 20 -27.46 -14.45 13.73
C THR A 20 -26.61 -15.01 14.88
N PRO A 21 -25.27 -14.87 14.83
CA PRO A 21 -24.49 -14.78 16.05
C PRO A 21 -24.28 -13.29 16.39
N SER A 22 -24.97 -12.93 17.47
CA SER A 22 -24.60 -11.98 18.52
C SER A 22 -23.18 -11.35 18.43
N SER A 23 -23.18 -10.02 18.51
CA SER A 23 -22.09 -9.11 18.89
C SER A 23 -20.80 -9.73 19.42
N ALA A 24 -19.71 -9.47 18.70
CA ALA A 24 -18.41 -9.18 19.32
C ALA A 24 -17.85 -7.90 18.69
N MET A 25 -17.78 -6.87 19.52
CA MET A 25 -17.07 -5.62 19.26
C MET A 25 -15.57 -5.94 19.09
N GLY A 26 -15.14 -6.08 17.85
CA GLY A 26 -13.74 -6.07 17.47
C GLY A 26 -13.63 -5.14 16.28
N GLY A 27 -13.32 -3.88 16.55
CA GLY A 27 -13.03 -2.90 15.50
C GLY A 27 -11.91 -3.42 14.63
N GLN A 28 -12.26 -4.03 13.50
CA GLN A 28 -11.33 -4.31 12.43
C GLN A 28 -10.85 -2.95 11.96
N LEU A 29 -9.66 -2.55 12.42
CA LEU A 29 -8.84 -1.59 11.72
C LEU A 29 -8.64 -2.20 10.33
N ALA A 30 -9.53 -1.84 9.40
CA ALA A 30 -9.39 -2.16 8.00
C ALA A 30 -8.08 -1.50 7.56
N MET A 31 -6.99 -2.27 7.62
CA MET A 31 -5.74 -1.95 6.96
C MET A 31 -6.12 -1.86 5.49
N SER A 32 -6.32 -0.63 4.99
CA SER A 32 -6.66 -0.43 3.59
C SER A 32 -5.60 -1.16 2.80
N GLU A 33 -6.01 -2.13 1.98
CA GLU A 33 -5.10 -2.79 1.05
C GLU A 33 -4.59 -1.70 0.12
N ARG A 34 -3.45 -1.09 0.46
CA ARG A 34 -2.81 -0.10 -0.41
C ARG A 34 -2.44 -0.87 -1.67
N GLN A 35 -3.03 -0.44 -2.78
CA GLN A 35 -2.76 -1.03 -4.07
C GLN A 35 -1.25 -1.07 -4.30
N VAL A 36 -0.74 -2.25 -4.67
CA VAL A 36 0.68 -2.42 -5.00
C VAL A 36 0.95 -1.63 -6.28
N HIS A 37 1.90 -0.70 -6.24
CA HIS A 37 2.28 0.08 -7.41
C HIS A 37 2.91 -0.83 -8.47
N GLU A 38 2.46 -0.68 -9.72
CA GLU A 38 3.05 -1.34 -10.88
C GLU A 38 4.21 -0.48 -11.38
N CYS A 39 5.41 -1.07 -11.43
CA CYS A 39 6.61 -0.35 -11.81
C CYS A 39 6.54 0.12 -13.28
N GLU A 40 6.89 1.39 -13.50
CA GLU A 40 6.85 2.06 -14.81
C GLU A 40 8.24 2.21 -15.45
N CYS A 41 9.27 1.51 -14.95
CA CYS A 41 10.61 1.61 -15.54
C CYS A 41 10.69 0.88 -16.89
N PRO A 42 11.65 1.24 -17.77
CA PRO A 42 11.77 0.64 -19.10
C PRO A 42 11.86 -0.89 -19.09
N HIS A 43 12.53 -1.49 -18.09
CA HIS A 43 12.63 -2.95 -17.96
C HIS A 43 11.30 -3.61 -17.62
N CYS A 44 10.44 -2.95 -16.85
CA CYS A 44 9.15 -3.51 -16.44
C CYS A 44 8.08 -3.38 -17.53
N GLN A 45 8.16 -2.35 -18.37
CA GLN A 45 7.22 -2.11 -19.48
C GLN A 45 7.45 -2.99 -20.71
N GLN A 46 8.66 -3.54 -20.90
CA GLN A 46 8.97 -4.39 -22.04
C GLN A 46 8.33 -5.78 -21.92
N ALA A 47 7.92 -6.38 -23.04
CA ALA A 47 7.51 -7.79 -23.07
C ALA A 47 8.73 -8.70 -22.91
N GLY A 48 8.71 -9.63 -21.95
CA GLY A 48 9.82 -10.55 -21.67
C GLY A 48 10.16 -10.68 -20.18
N GLU A 49 10.90 -11.73 -19.82
CA GLU A 49 11.42 -11.94 -18.46
C GLU A 49 12.64 -11.03 -18.21
N HIS A 50 12.69 -10.36 -17.06
CA HIS A 50 13.84 -9.57 -16.63
C HIS A 50 13.98 -9.66 -15.11
N PRO A 51 15.18 -9.90 -14.55
CA PRO A 51 15.36 -10.06 -13.09
C PRO A 51 14.84 -8.86 -12.29
N ASP A 52 14.95 -7.65 -12.84
CA ASP A 52 14.43 -6.43 -12.21
C ASP A 52 12.92 -6.46 -12.00
N LYS A 53 12.13 -7.13 -12.86
CA LYS A 53 10.66 -7.19 -12.70
C LYS A 53 10.27 -7.84 -11.38
N ALA A 54 10.85 -9.01 -11.10
CA ALA A 54 10.59 -9.73 -9.86
C ALA A 54 11.09 -8.93 -8.64
N ARG A 55 12.25 -8.26 -8.75
CA ARG A 55 12.79 -7.41 -7.68
C ARG A 55 11.87 -6.21 -7.41
N HIS A 56 11.45 -5.49 -8.44
CA HIS A 56 10.62 -4.30 -8.34
C HIS A 56 9.22 -4.64 -7.80
N HIS A 57 8.63 -5.74 -8.26
CA HIS A 57 7.36 -6.21 -7.70
C HIS A 57 7.46 -6.50 -6.20
N ARG A 58 8.50 -7.22 -5.76
CA ARG A 58 8.72 -7.50 -4.32
C ARG A 58 8.95 -6.22 -3.53
N MET A 59 9.68 -5.26 -4.09
CA MET A 59 9.89 -3.96 -3.45
C MET A 59 8.57 -3.20 -3.27
N ASN A 60 7.73 -3.12 -4.30
CA ASN A 60 6.44 -2.44 -4.21
C ASN A 60 5.45 -3.18 -3.30
N LEU A 61 5.49 -4.51 -3.28
CA LEU A 61 4.74 -5.32 -2.34
C LEU A 61 5.13 -4.99 -0.90
N PHE A 62 6.43 -4.88 -0.61
CA PHE A 62 6.91 -4.46 0.71
C PHE A 62 6.48 -3.04 1.06
N LEU A 63 6.63 -2.08 0.14
CA LEU A 63 6.21 -0.69 0.32
C LEU A 63 4.71 -0.56 0.62
N SER A 64 3.85 -1.44 0.09
CA SER A 64 2.40 -1.40 0.38
C SER A 64 2.07 -1.64 1.85
N ARG A 65 2.99 -2.22 2.62
CA ARG A 65 2.83 -2.52 4.06
C ARG A 65 3.41 -1.45 4.98
N LEU A 66 4.13 -0.48 4.42
CA LEU A 66 4.77 0.58 5.17
C LEU A 66 3.88 1.82 5.26
N ASP A 67 4.04 2.59 6.34
CA ASP A 67 3.48 3.93 6.41
C ASP A 67 4.22 4.92 5.50
N GLU A 68 3.69 6.13 5.36
CA GLU A 68 4.24 7.12 4.42
C GLU A 68 5.65 7.61 4.76
N GLN A 69 6.01 7.62 6.05
CA GLN A 69 7.36 8.00 6.47
C GLN A 69 8.34 6.86 6.19
N GLN A 70 7.96 5.64 6.58
CA GLN A 70 8.75 4.43 6.37
C GLN A 70 9.02 4.18 4.89
N ARG A 71 8.01 4.33 4.02
CA ARG A 71 8.16 4.25 2.56
C ARG A 71 9.20 5.25 2.07
N ARG A 72 9.06 6.51 2.47
CA ARG A 72 9.97 7.58 2.05
C ARG A 72 11.42 7.30 2.45
N TRP A 73 11.68 6.87 3.68
CA TRP A 73 13.04 6.56 4.15
C TRP A 73 13.63 5.34 3.48
N TYR A 74 12.85 4.28 3.31
CA TYR A 74 13.33 3.08 2.61
C TYR A 74 13.73 3.40 1.17
N VAL A 75 12.88 4.13 0.45
CA VAL A 75 13.17 4.52 -0.94
C VAL A 75 14.35 5.48 -1.00
N ALA A 76 14.47 6.42 -0.06
CA ALA A 76 15.65 7.30 0.04
C ALA A 76 16.96 6.51 0.21
N LEU A 77 16.97 5.51 1.09
CA LEU A 77 18.12 4.65 1.32
C LEU A 77 18.50 3.84 0.06
N GLU A 78 17.52 3.27 -0.63
CA GLU A 78 17.77 2.56 -1.89
C GLU A 78 18.22 3.51 -3.01
N ALA A 79 17.77 4.76 -3.03
CA ALA A 79 18.20 5.76 -4.00
C ALA A 79 19.68 6.13 -3.80
N GLU A 80 20.13 6.27 -2.55
CA GLU A 80 21.54 6.50 -2.22
C GLU A 80 22.44 5.37 -2.73
N ARG A 81 21.97 4.12 -2.59
CA ARG A 81 22.67 2.95 -3.12
C ARG A 81 22.83 2.99 -4.65
N LEU A 82 21.90 3.61 -5.38
CA LEU A 82 21.92 3.71 -6.84
C LEU A 82 22.71 4.93 -7.36
N GLY A 83 23.10 5.86 -6.50
CA GLY A 83 23.88 7.04 -6.86
C GLY A 83 23.07 8.17 -7.52
N THR A 84 23.68 8.94 -8.42
CA THR A 84 23.16 10.20 -8.95
C THR A 84 21.75 10.10 -9.57
N GLU A 85 21.46 9.00 -10.27
CA GLU A 85 20.16 8.78 -10.92
C GLU A 85 19.18 7.98 -10.04
N GLY A 86 19.53 7.74 -8.77
CA GLY A 86 18.77 6.90 -7.85
C GLY A 86 17.36 7.43 -7.61
N ASP A 87 17.22 8.73 -7.35
CA ASP A 87 15.94 9.36 -7.08
C ASP A 87 14.97 9.18 -8.26
N ARG A 88 15.42 9.52 -9.48
CA ARG A 88 14.63 9.37 -10.72
C ARG A 88 14.27 7.91 -11.01
N ARG A 89 15.23 7.00 -10.87
CA ARG A 89 15.00 5.56 -11.10
C ARG A 89 13.98 5.01 -10.11
N LEU A 90 14.12 5.34 -8.82
CA LEU A 90 13.19 4.84 -7.82
C LEU A 90 11.83 5.51 -7.89
N ALA A 91 11.72 6.74 -8.38
CA ALA A 91 10.43 7.34 -8.67
C ALA A 91 9.64 6.49 -9.68
N GLN A 92 10.28 6.08 -10.79
CA GLN A 92 9.67 5.18 -11.79
C GLN A 92 9.35 3.79 -11.23
N ILE A 93 10.14 3.31 -10.27
CA ILE A 93 9.94 1.97 -9.73
C ILE A 93 8.85 1.93 -8.67
N THR A 94 8.74 2.96 -7.83
CA THR A 94 7.94 2.94 -6.60
C THR A 94 6.72 3.85 -6.63
N GLY A 95 6.64 4.75 -7.62
CA GLY A 95 5.59 5.76 -7.73
C GLY A 95 5.73 6.91 -6.73
N LEU A 96 6.83 6.99 -5.98
CA LEU A 96 7.12 8.15 -5.13
C LEU A 96 7.65 9.31 -5.96
N ASP A 97 7.24 10.53 -5.64
CA ASP A 97 7.79 11.74 -6.25
C ASP A 97 9.27 11.94 -5.86
N GLU A 98 10.11 12.38 -6.81
CA GLU A 98 11.55 12.61 -6.58
C GLU A 98 11.83 13.57 -5.41
N ARG A 99 10.97 14.58 -5.18
CA ARG A 99 11.11 15.50 -4.04
C ARG A 99 10.84 14.78 -2.72
N THR A 100 9.92 13.81 -2.72
CA THR A 100 9.64 12.97 -1.55
C THR A 100 10.85 12.12 -1.23
N ILE A 101 11.49 11.51 -2.24
CA ILE A 101 12.70 10.70 -2.07
C ILE A 101 13.84 11.56 -1.53
N ARG A 102 14.08 12.73 -2.13
CA ARG A 102 15.12 13.68 -1.67
C ARG A 102 14.92 14.13 -0.23
N ARG A 103 13.68 14.46 0.15
CA ARG A 103 13.34 14.76 1.55
C ARG A 103 13.67 13.59 2.47
N GLY A 104 13.42 12.36 2.04
CA GLY A 104 13.80 11.17 2.82
C GLY A 104 15.31 11.08 3.05
N ARG A 105 16.12 11.42 2.04
CA ARG A 105 17.58 11.45 2.16
C ARG A 105 18.07 12.55 3.10
N GLU A 106 17.49 13.75 3.00
CA GLU A 106 17.75 14.85 3.94
C GLU A 106 17.41 14.45 5.39
N GLU A 107 16.27 13.76 5.59
CA GLU A 107 15.86 13.24 6.89
C GLU A 107 16.82 12.17 7.43
N LEU A 108 17.33 11.27 6.57
CA LEU A 108 18.33 10.26 6.94
C LEU A 108 19.70 10.88 7.26
N LEU A 109 20.14 11.88 6.49
CA LEU A 109 21.37 12.64 6.76
C LEU A 109 21.31 13.39 8.09
N ALA A 110 20.12 13.84 8.49
CA ALA A 110 19.87 14.44 9.79
C ALA A 110 19.65 13.41 10.92
N GLU A 111 20.02 12.15 10.69
CA GLU A 111 19.89 11.03 11.65
C GLU A 111 18.47 10.86 12.22
N LEU A 112 17.46 11.25 11.45
CA LEU A 112 16.05 11.22 11.87
C LEU A 112 15.75 12.01 13.17
N ALA A 113 16.56 13.02 13.51
CA ALA A 113 16.49 13.75 14.79
C ALA A 113 15.09 14.31 15.12
N ASP A 114 14.32 14.77 14.12
CA ASP A 114 12.97 15.34 14.29
C ASP A 114 11.83 14.31 14.13
N ARG A 115 12.15 13.00 14.18
CA ARG A 115 11.24 11.90 13.87
C ARG A 115 11.24 10.86 15.01
N PRO A 116 10.48 11.11 16.10
CA PRO A 116 10.43 10.17 17.22
C PRO A 116 9.86 8.81 16.80
N THR A 117 10.49 7.74 17.29
CA THR A 117 10.12 6.33 17.03
C THR A 117 8.72 5.97 17.53
N ASP A 118 8.26 6.66 18.56
CA ASP A 118 7.07 6.27 19.32
C ASP A 118 5.78 6.78 18.67
N ARG A 119 5.88 7.60 17.61
CA ARG A 119 4.72 8.19 16.93
C ARG A 119 4.94 8.32 15.42
N VAL A 120 3.99 7.76 14.66
CA VAL A 120 3.92 7.92 13.19
C VAL A 120 3.59 9.36 12.77
N ARG A 121 3.03 10.19 13.65
CA ARG A 121 2.72 11.61 13.37
C ARG A 121 3.64 12.52 14.19
N GLN A 122 4.17 13.56 13.55
CA GLN A 122 4.83 14.65 14.28
C GLN A 122 3.86 15.33 15.24
N ALA A 123 4.38 15.80 16.37
CA ALA A 123 3.61 16.63 17.30
C ALA A 123 3.13 17.90 16.57
N GLY A 124 1.85 18.27 16.76
CA GLY A 124 1.27 19.48 16.17
C GLY A 124 0.69 19.35 14.76
N ALA A 125 0.76 18.19 14.10
CA ALA A 125 0.18 17.98 12.77
C ALA A 125 -1.36 17.81 12.76
N GLY A 126 -2.04 18.17 13.85
CA GLY A 126 -3.51 18.13 13.97
C GLY A 126 -4.13 19.50 13.67
N ARG A 127 -5.36 19.50 13.15
CA ARG A 127 -6.19 20.72 13.11
C ARG A 127 -6.40 21.22 14.55
N PRO A 128 -6.14 22.50 14.87
CA PRO A 128 -6.47 23.04 16.18
C PRO A 128 -7.96 22.80 16.50
N PRO A 129 -8.32 22.38 17.72
CA PRO A 129 -9.72 22.23 18.09
C PRO A 129 -10.43 23.57 17.91
N VAL A 130 -11.58 23.55 17.21
CA VAL A 130 -12.44 24.72 17.12
C VAL A 130 -13.02 24.94 18.51
N GLU A 131 -12.56 25.98 19.21
CA GLU A 131 -13.16 26.41 20.47
C GLU A 131 -14.64 26.68 20.23
N LYS A 132 -15.51 25.87 20.84
CA LYS A 132 -16.94 26.18 20.92
C LYS A 132 -17.06 27.36 21.89
N LYS A 133 -17.36 28.55 21.38
CA LYS A 133 -17.83 29.65 22.22
C LYS A 133 -19.16 29.21 22.83
N ILE A 134 -19.14 28.93 24.13
CA ILE A 134 -20.36 28.76 24.93
C ILE A 134 -20.83 30.19 25.23
N HIS A 135 -22.00 30.56 24.70
CA HIS A 135 -22.75 31.75 25.12
C HIS A 135 -23.74 31.36 26.21
#